data_AF-A0A7N2L8Y4-F1
#
_entry.id   AF-A0A7N2L8Y4-F1
#
_cell.length_a   1.000
_cell.length_b   1.000
_cell.length_c   1.000
_cell.angle_alpha   90.00
_cell.angle_beta   90.00
_cell.angle_gamma   90.00
#
_symmetry.space_group_name_H-M   'P 1'
#
loop_
_entity.id
_entity.type
_entity.pdbx_description
1 polymer ?
#
loop_
_entity_poly.entity_id
_entity_poly.type
_entity_poly.pdbx_seq_one_letter_code
_entity_poly.pdbx_strand_id
1 'polypeptide(L)'
;MIYSNTYLHAGEIQGAYQIKVTTSALALLLSTRHAELTKTNVQGHLVKFAAGITTRSKAKLAPDQWTMVSLPAKILALLADALIEIREQDLADDDEDSDWEEIQAGDAEMDKDLLHSLSATSSGRPTYEHLEAMEKVFNKDHEDDYEADQLCAADPLNQINLACYLRDFLVNFCQSNRPLFENLCQSLTESEQDAIQMVLNH
;
A
#
# COMPACT_ATOMS: atom_id res chain seq x y z
N MET A 1 1.75 20.92 -16.95
CA MET A 1 2.09 20.54 -15.57
C MET A 1 1.07 19.54 -15.03
N ILE A 2 0.88 18.39 -15.70
CA ILE A 2 -0.13 17.37 -15.30
C ILE A 2 0.54 16.00 -15.03
N TYR A 3 1.78 15.79 -15.49
CA TYR A 3 2.46 14.49 -15.38
C TYR A 3 3.25 14.26 -14.09
N SER A 4 3.28 15.20 -13.15
CA SER A 4 4.09 15.08 -11.92
C SER A 4 3.31 14.53 -10.72
N ASN A 5 1.98 14.46 -10.78
CA ASN A 5 1.18 14.07 -9.61
C ASN A 5 0.73 12.60 -9.60
N THR A 6 0.78 11.91 -10.74
CA THR A 6 0.33 10.50 -10.83
C THR A 6 1.35 9.51 -10.27
N TYR A 7 2.63 9.85 -10.23
CA TYR A 7 3.69 8.92 -9.76
C TYR A 7 3.83 8.86 -8.24
N LEU A 8 3.30 9.84 -7.51
CA LEU A 8 3.28 9.84 -6.05
C LEU A 8 2.20 8.92 -5.47
N HIS A 9 1.07 8.77 -6.16
CA HIS A 9 -0.09 8.03 -5.62
C HIS A 9 0.00 6.51 -5.80
N ALA A 10 0.93 6.00 -6.64
CA ALA A 10 1.09 4.55 -6.81
C ALA A 10 1.56 3.85 -5.52
N GLY A 11 2.24 4.56 -4.62
CA GLY A 11 2.63 4.04 -3.30
C GLY A 11 1.55 4.14 -2.23
N GLU A 12 0.40 4.76 -2.52
CA GLU A 12 -0.71 4.94 -1.57
C GLU A 12 -1.94 4.11 -1.99
N ILE A 13 -1.77 3.15 -2.90
CA ILE A 13 -2.88 2.30 -3.36
C ILE A 13 -3.21 1.31 -2.25
N GLN A 14 -4.42 1.43 -1.70
CA GLN A 14 -4.95 0.52 -0.69
C GLN A 14 -6.06 -0.35 -1.31
N GLY A 15 -6.10 -1.62 -0.87
CA GLY A 15 -7.11 -2.60 -1.28
C GLY A 15 -6.58 -3.64 -2.26
N ALA A 16 -6.80 -4.92 -1.94
CA ALA A 16 -6.26 -6.06 -2.68
C ALA A 16 -6.59 -6.03 -4.18
N TYR A 17 -7.83 -5.67 -4.54
CA TYR A 17 -8.24 -5.57 -5.94
C TYR A 17 -7.50 -4.46 -6.68
N GLN A 18 -7.39 -3.27 -6.10
CA GLN A 18 -6.68 -2.15 -6.73
C GLN A 18 -5.19 -2.45 -6.91
N ILE A 19 -4.57 -3.12 -5.93
CA ILE A 19 -3.18 -3.60 -6.05
C ILE A 19 -3.06 -4.58 -7.21
N LYS A 20 -3.97 -5.57 -7.36
CA LYS A 20 -3.98 -6.51 -8.50
C LYS A 20 -4.13 -5.78 -9.84
N VAL A 21 -5.08 -4.84 -9.94
CA VAL A 21 -5.35 -4.04 -11.15
C VAL A 21 -4.12 -3.25 -11.56
N THR A 22 -3.61 -2.42 -10.65
CA THR A 22 -2.53 -1.48 -10.95
C THR A 22 -1.22 -2.18 -11.21
N THR A 23 -0.88 -3.20 -10.41
CA THR A 23 0.33 -4.01 -10.59
C THR A 23 0.30 -4.77 -11.91
N SER A 24 -0.83 -5.37 -12.28
CA SER A 24 -0.98 -6.07 -13.56
C SER A 24 -0.90 -5.10 -14.74
N ALA A 25 -1.51 -3.92 -14.63
CA ALA A 25 -1.43 -2.87 -15.65
C ALA A 25 0.02 -2.37 -15.83
N LEU A 26 0.79 -2.21 -14.75
CA LEU A 26 2.20 -1.82 -14.79
C LEU A 26 3.07 -2.88 -15.49
N ALA A 27 2.86 -4.16 -15.17
CA ALA A 27 3.55 -5.27 -15.85
C ALA A 27 3.23 -5.28 -17.35
N LEU A 28 1.96 -5.11 -17.73
CA LEU A 28 1.54 -5.00 -19.13
C LEU A 28 2.15 -3.77 -19.81
N LEU A 29 2.15 -2.62 -19.16
CA LEU A 29 2.73 -1.40 -19.68
C LEU A 29 4.23 -1.58 -19.98
N LEU A 30 4.97 -2.20 -19.07
CA LEU A 30 6.38 -2.54 -19.27
C LEU A 30 6.58 -3.53 -20.43
N SER A 31 5.65 -4.48 -20.60
CA SER A 31 5.66 -5.45 -21.70
C SER A 31 5.55 -4.78 -23.08
N THR A 32 4.86 -3.64 -23.19
CA THR A 32 4.66 -2.95 -24.48
C THR A 32 5.96 -2.43 -25.09
N ARG A 33 6.99 -2.17 -24.27
CA ARG A 33 8.29 -1.60 -24.69
C ARG A 33 8.16 -0.33 -25.53
N HIS A 34 7.14 0.46 -25.24
CA HIS A 34 6.84 1.66 -26.02
C HIS A 34 7.96 2.71 -25.86
N ALA A 35 8.49 3.23 -26.97
CA ALA A 35 9.66 4.10 -26.97
C ALA A 35 9.47 5.41 -26.18
N GLU A 36 8.23 5.89 -26.05
CA GLU A 36 7.92 7.07 -25.24
C GLU A 36 8.17 6.84 -23.74
N LEU A 37 8.06 5.61 -23.25
CA LEU A 37 8.36 5.30 -21.85
C LEU A 37 9.86 5.47 -21.57
N THR A 38 10.73 5.08 -22.50
CA THR A 38 12.18 5.24 -22.33
C THR A 38 12.63 6.70 -22.37
N LYS A 39 11.83 7.60 -22.97
CA LYS A 39 12.13 9.04 -23.06
C LYS A 39 11.80 9.79 -21.76
N THR A 40 11.00 9.20 -20.88
CA THR A 40 10.58 9.83 -19.64
C THR A 40 11.46 9.37 -18.48
N ASN A 41 11.91 10.32 -17.69
CA ASN A 41 12.62 10.07 -16.44
C ASN A 41 11.76 10.53 -15.28
N VAL A 42 11.80 9.77 -14.18
CA VAL A 42 11.02 9.99 -12.97
C VAL A 42 11.91 9.91 -11.74
N GLN A 43 11.38 10.37 -10.61
CA GLN A 43 12.06 10.28 -9.32
C GLN A 43 12.11 8.81 -8.87
N GLY A 44 13.32 8.34 -8.58
CA GLY A 44 13.61 6.99 -8.10
C GLY A 44 13.60 6.92 -6.58
N HIS A 45 14.78 6.73 -5.98
CA HIS A 45 14.95 6.55 -4.55
C HIS A 45 15.54 7.80 -3.89
N LEU A 46 15.24 7.98 -2.61
CA LEU A 46 15.76 9.07 -1.81
C LEU A 46 17.25 8.83 -1.49
N VAL A 47 18.11 9.75 -1.90
CA VAL A 47 19.54 9.73 -1.58
C VAL A 47 19.75 10.27 -0.17
N LYS A 48 20.05 9.38 0.77
CA LYS A 48 20.31 9.74 2.18
C LYS A 48 21.76 10.19 2.34
N PHE A 49 21.99 11.50 2.51
CA PHE A 49 23.34 12.07 2.71
C PHE A 49 23.81 12.12 4.16
N ALA A 50 22.91 12.00 5.14
CA ALA A 50 23.24 12.13 6.55
C ALA A 50 22.87 10.87 7.32
N ALA A 51 23.84 10.31 8.06
CA ALA A 51 23.57 9.24 9.02
C ALA A 51 22.79 9.80 10.23
N GLY A 52 21.64 9.19 10.55
CA GLY A 52 20.80 9.52 11.70
C GLY A 52 19.41 10.06 11.35
N ILE A 53 18.58 10.27 12.38
CA ILE A 53 17.22 10.82 12.24
C ILE A 53 17.32 12.25 11.71
N THR A 54 16.78 12.47 10.51
CA THR A 54 16.67 13.81 9.95
C THR A 54 15.39 14.45 10.46
N THR A 55 15.53 15.42 11.36
CA THR A 55 14.41 16.24 11.83
C THR A 55 14.01 17.25 10.75
N ARG A 56 12.77 17.73 10.80
CA ARG A 56 12.23 18.72 9.86
C ARG A 56 13.10 19.98 9.71
N SER A 57 13.80 20.41 10.77
CA SER A 57 14.74 21.54 10.71
C SER A 57 16.03 21.22 9.96
N LYS A 58 16.54 19.98 10.04
CA LYS A 58 17.71 19.51 9.26
C LYS A 58 17.38 19.32 7.77
N ALA A 59 16.20 18.78 7.44
CA ALA A 59 15.75 18.63 6.05
C ALA A 59 15.61 19.98 5.31
N LYS A 60 15.29 21.06 6.03
CA LYS A 60 15.26 22.41 5.44
C LYS A 60 16.66 22.91 5.03
N LEU A 61 17.72 22.43 5.69
CA LEU A 61 19.11 22.82 5.43
C LEU A 61 19.81 21.89 4.43
N ALA A 62 19.38 20.63 4.36
CA ALA A 62 19.81 19.65 3.37
C ALA A 62 18.54 19.03 2.73
N PRO A 63 18.03 19.62 1.64
CA PRO A 63 16.80 19.12 1.01
C PRO A 63 17.00 17.71 0.46
N ASP A 64 15.92 16.94 0.50
CA ASP A 64 15.83 15.59 -0.04
C ASP A 64 16.22 15.58 -1.52
N GLN A 65 17.23 14.78 -1.87
CA GLN A 65 17.59 14.55 -3.26
C GLN A 65 17.10 13.17 -3.66
N TRP A 66 16.53 13.09 -4.86
CA TRP A 66 16.00 11.86 -5.43
C TRP A 66 16.87 11.48 -6.62
N THR A 67 17.12 10.18 -6.78
CA THR A 67 17.73 9.69 -8.02
C THR A 67 16.77 9.93 -9.19
N MET A 68 17.31 10.15 -10.39
CA MET A 68 16.51 10.19 -11.61
C MET A 68 16.69 8.87 -12.35
N VAL A 69 15.61 8.15 -12.58
CA VAL A 69 15.60 6.85 -13.26
C VAL A 69 14.66 6.89 -14.46
N SER A 70 14.89 6.02 -15.43
CA SER A 70 13.96 5.87 -16.55
C SER A 70 12.60 5.35 -16.06
N LEU A 71 11.51 5.73 -16.71
CA LEU A 71 10.19 5.23 -16.33
C LEU A 71 10.08 3.70 -16.35
N PRO A 72 10.61 2.97 -17.36
CA PRO A 72 10.61 1.50 -17.34
C PRO A 72 11.33 0.91 -16.11
N ALA A 73 12.44 1.55 -15.69
CA ALA A 73 13.15 1.15 -14.49
C ALA A 73 12.31 1.37 -13.23
N LYS A 74 11.64 2.53 -13.12
CA LYS A 74 10.75 2.80 -11.98
C LYS A 74 9.57 1.84 -11.93
N ILE A 75 9.00 1.48 -13.08
CA ILE A 75 7.94 0.47 -13.15
C ILE A 75 8.47 -0.87 -12.65
N LEU A 76 9.66 -1.30 -13.11
CA LEU A 76 10.27 -2.55 -12.65
C LEU A 76 10.54 -2.55 -11.13
N ALA A 77 11.02 -1.42 -10.58
CA ALA A 77 11.22 -1.25 -9.15
C ALA A 77 9.90 -1.41 -8.36
N LEU A 78 8.80 -0.78 -8.81
CA LEU A 78 7.49 -0.92 -8.18
C LEU A 78 6.96 -2.36 -8.21
N LEU A 79 7.23 -3.12 -9.29
CA LEU A 79 6.87 -4.53 -9.36
C LEU A 79 7.70 -5.39 -8.39
N ALA A 80 8.96 -5.02 -8.15
CA ALA A 80 9.81 -5.67 -7.17
C ALA A 80 9.37 -5.35 -5.73
N ASP A 81 8.99 -4.10 -5.45
CA ASP A 81 8.42 -3.69 -4.17
C ASP A 81 7.13 -4.48 -3.86
N ALA A 82 6.23 -4.61 -4.84
CA ALA A 82 5.01 -5.43 -4.70
C ALA A 82 5.33 -6.91 -4.41
N LEU A 83 6.39 -7.47 -5.00
CA LEU A 83 6.84 -8.84 -4.69
C LEU A 83 7.38 -8.98 -3.27
N ILE A 84 8.08 -7.96 -2.76
CA ILE A 84 8.57 -7.95 -1.38
C ILE A 84 7.39 -7.92 -0.43
N GLU A 85 6.44 -7.00 -0.65
CA GLU A 85 5.25 -6.85 0.18
C GLU A 85 4.41 -8.14 0.25
N ILE A 86 4.17 -8.79 -0.90
CA ILE A 86 3.42 -10.07 -0.92
C ILE A 86 4.13 -11.15 -0.09
N ARG A 87 5.47 -11.23 -0.13
CA ARG A 87 6.22 -12.21 0.65
C ARG A 87 6.21 -11.91 2.13
N GLU A 88 6.26 -10.64 2.51
CA GLU A 88 6.16 -10.24 3.91
C GLU A 88 4.79 -10.57 4.49
N GLN A 89 3.72 -10.45 3.70
CA GLN A 89 2.38 -10.88 4.09
C GLN A 89 2.27 -12.40 4.25
N ASP A 90 2.83 -13.19 3.32
CA ASP A 90 2.83 -14.66 3.40
C ASP A 90 3.61 -15.17 4.64
N LEU A 91 4.65 -14.45 5.09
CA LEU A 91 5.42 -14.79 6.29
C LEU A 91 4.71 -14.38 7.60
N ALA A 92 3.87 -13.35 7.56
CA ALA A 92 3.14 -12.87 8.74
C ALA A 92 1.93 -13.75 9.09
N ASP A 93 1.31 -14.41 8.10
CA ASP A 93 0.20 -15.35 8.30
C ASP A 93 0.64 -16.67 8.99
N ASP A 94 1.94 -17.00 9.01
CA ASP A 94 2.48 -18.18 9.72
C ASP A 94 2.86 -17.88 11.19
N ASP A 95 2.81 -16.61 11.60
CA ASP A 95 3.16 -16.12 12.95
C ASP A 95 1.88 -15.66 13.72
N GLU A 96 0.74 -16.35 13.49
CA GLU A 96 -0.48 -16.22 14.29
C GLU A 96 -0.28 -16.80 15.70
N ASP A 97 0.49 -16.10 16.54
CA ASP A 97 0.41 -16.21 18.00
C ASP A 97 0.84 -14.86 18.62
N SER A 98 0.23 -13.77 18.15
CA SER A 98 0.43 -12.45 18.77
C SER A 98 -0.72 -12.13 19.72
N ASP A 99 -0.51 -12.59 20.96
CA ASP A 99 -1.16 -12.21 22.22
C ASP A 99 -1.59 -10.73 22.26
N TRP A 100 -2.78 -10.43 21.77
CA TRP A 100 -3.54 -9.29 22.26
C TRP A 100 -4.07 -9.66 23.64
N GLU A 101 -3.22 -9.48 24.67
CA GLU A 101 -3.62 -9.65 26.07
C GLU A 101 -4.88 -8.79 26.33
N GLU A 102 -6.00 -9.48 26.54
CA GLU A 102 -7.22 -8.90 27.09
C GLU A 102 -6.88 -8.33 28.47
N ILE A 103 -6.69 -7.01 28.55
CA ILE A 103 -6.57 -6.31 29.82
C ILE A 103 -7.93 -6.46 30.52
N GLN A 104 -8.04 -7.49 31.35
CA GLN A 104 -9.15 -7.65 32.27
C GLN A 104 -9.20 -6.41 33.14
N ALA A 105 -10.26 -5.63 32.98
CA ALA A 105 -10.56 -4.47 33.81
C ALA A 105 -10.67 -4.96 35.27
N GLY A 106 -9.61 -4.67 36.04
CA GLY A 106 -9.56 -4.94 37.47
C GLY A 106 -10.74 -4.30 38.18
N ASP A 107 -11.46 -5.13 38.91
CA ASP A 107 -12.48 -4.77 39.89
C ASP A 107 -11.88 -3.80 40.93
N ALA A 108 -12.16 -2.52 40.76
CA ALA A 108 -11.86 -1.48 41.73
C ALA A 108 -13.19 -1.01 42.36
N GLU A 109 -13.54 -1.66 43.46
CA GLU A 109 -14.56 -1.25 44.41
C GLU A 109 -14.31 0.21 44.84
N MET A 110 -15.07 1.15 44.28
CA MET A 110 -14.99 2.57 44.63
C MET A 110 -16.27 3.02 45.35
N ASP A 111 -16.02 3.38 46.60
CA ASP A 111 -16.82 3.99 47.65
C ASP A 111 -18.07 4.81 47.24
N LYS A 112 -19.17 4.60 47.98
CA LYS A 112 -20.55 4.98 47.65
C LYS A 112 -21.01 6.33 48.22
N ASP A 113 -20.12 7.23 48.61
CA ASP A 113 -20.48 8.40 49.44
C ASP A 113 -20.21 9.80 48.84
N LEU A 114 -20.16 9.94 47.51
CA LEU A 114 -20.05 11.25 46.83
C LEU A 114 -21.19 11.57 45.84
N LEU A 115 -22.40 11.07 46.09
CA LEU A 115 -23.59 11.32 45.25
C LEU A 115 -24.61 12.28 45.90
N HIS A 116 -24.16 13.31 46.59
CA HIS A 116 -25.04 14.36 47.11
C HIS A 116 -24.43 15.75 46.96
N SER A 117 -24.14 16.17 45.73
CA SER A 117 -24.15 17.58 45.32
C SER A 117 -23.87 17.64 43.83
N LEU A 118 -24.92 17.83 43.02
CA LEU A 118 -24.97 18.59 41.76
C LEU A 118 -26.37 18.35 41.15
N SER A 119 -27.37 19.01 41.74
CA SER A 119 -28.65 19.21 41.08
C SER A 119 -28.47 20.41 40.13
N ALA A 120 -28.24 20.13 38.84
CA ALA A 120 -28.60 20.99 37.69
C ALA A 120 -27.91 20.49 36.41
N THR A 121 -28.62 19.66 35.65
CA THR A 121 -28.85 19.75 34.19
C THR A 121 -29.36 18.39 33.72
N SER A 122 -30.61 18.35 33.28
CA SER A 122 -31.19 17.18 32.63
C SER A 122 -30.49 16.95 31.29
N SER A 123 -29.43 16.16 31.28
CA SER A 123 -28.92 15.57 30.05
C SER A 123 -29.73 14.31 29.79
N GLY A 124 -30.70 14.42 28.87
CA GLY A 124 -31.57 13.31 28.48
C GLY A 124 -30.74 12.10 28.06
N ARG A 125 -31.08 10.93 28.62
CA ARG A 125 -30.59 9.64 28.08
C ARG A 125 -30.83 9.65 26.57
N PRO A 126 -29.83 9.34 25.73
CA PRO A 126 -30.08 9.14 24.31
C PRO A 126 -31.13 8.03 24.19
N THR A 127 -32.30 8.39 23.64
CA THR A 127 -33.38 7.44 23.41
C THR A 127 -32.99 6.51 22.26
N TYR A 128 -33.59 5.32 22.21
CA TYR A 128 -33.41 4.37 21.11
C TYR A 128 -33.63 5.01 19.72
N GLU A 129 -34.55 5.97 19.64
CA GLU A 129 -34.82 6.77 18.45
C GLU A 129 -33.62 7.64 18.01
N HIS A 130 -32.80 8.09 18.95
CA HIS A 130 -31.55 8.81 18.64
C HIS A 130 -30.49 7.87 18.06
N LEU A 131 -30.41 6.64 18.56
CA LEU A 131 -29.53 5.61 18.00
C LEU A 131 -30.00 5.17 16.60
N GLU A 132 -31.31 4.97 16.40
CA GLU A 132 -31.88 4.65 15.08
C GLU A 132 -31.70 5.80 14.08
N ALA A 133 -31.78 7.05 14.54
CA ALA A 133 -31.47 8.20 13.70
C ALA A 133 -29.98 8.25 13.32
N MET A 134 -29.07 7.90 14.23
CA MET A 134 -27.64 7.79 13.93
C MET A 134 -27.35 6.63 12.97
N GLU A 135 -27.97 5.47 13.17
CA GLU A 135 -27.88 4.30 12.27
C GLU A 135 -28.37 4.64 10.86
N LYS A 136 -29.51 5.33 10.74
CA LYS A 136 -30.04 5.79 9.44
C LYS A 136 -29.19 6.85 8.77
N VAL A 137 -28.47 7.68 9.53
CA VAL A 137 -27.52 8.65 8.96
C VAL A 137 -26.26 7.94 8.46
N PHE A 138 -25.79 6.91 9.16
CA PHE A 138 -24.65 6.09 8.72
C PHE A 138 -24.97 5.21 7.50
N ASN A 139 -26.13 4.57 7.46
CA ASN A 139 -26.48 3.66 6.35
C ASN A 139 -26.91 4.36 5.05
N LYS A 140 -27.16 5.67 5.06
CA LYS A 140 -27.72 6.39 3.90
C LYS A 140 -26.69 6.79 2.84
N ASP A 141 -25.41 6.73 3.18
CA ASP A 141 -24.31 7.01 2.24
C ASP A 141 -23.69 5.73 1.64
N HIS A 142 -24.21 4.53 1.96
CA HIS A 142 -23.63 3.25 1.51
C HIS A 142 -24.34 2.57 0.34
N GLU A 143 -25.44 3.10 -0.21
CA GLU A 143 -26.15 2.43 -1.32
C GLU A 143 -25.34 2.39 -2.64
N ASP A 144 -24.37 3.30 -2.82
CA ASP A 144 -23.48 3.31 -4.02
C ASP A 144 -22.24 2.40 -3.88
N ASP A 145 -21.95 1.86 -2.69
CA ASP A 145 -20.73 1.08 -2.41
C ASP A 145 -20.91 -0.42 -2.73
N TYR A 146 -22.14 -0.95 -2.58
CA TYR A 146 -22.43 -2.38 -2.79
C TYR A 146 -22.34 -2.84 -4.26
N GLU A 147 -22.60 -1.95 -5.22
CA GLU A 147 -22.55 -2.28 -6.66
C GLU A 147 -21.11 -2.30 -7.17
N ALA A 148 -20.26 -1.40 -6.67
CA ALA A 148 -18.83 -1.38 -7.01
C ALA A 148 -18.12 -2.65 -6.51
N ASP A 149 -18.46 -3.13 -5.31
CA ASP A 149 -17.90 -4.36 -4.74
C ASP A 149 -18.35 -5.61 -5.51
N GLN A 150 -19.61 -5.67 -5.96
CA GLN A 150 -20.11 -6.75 -6.81
C GLN A 150 -19.40 -6.83 -8.17
N LEU A 151 -19.09 -5.69 -8.79
CA LEU A 151 -18.33 -5.65 -10.04
C LEU A 151 -16.87 -6.10 -9.84
N CYS A 152 -16.25 -5.73 -8.73
CA CYS A 152 -14.90 -6.19 -8.39
C CYS A 152 -14.85 -7.70 -8.12
N ALA A 153 -15.87 -8.25 -7.47
CA ALA A 153 -15.98 -9.70 -7.22
C ALA A 153 -16.16 -10.52 -8.50
N ALA A 154 -16.84 -9.96 -9.51
CA ALA A 154 -17.06 -10.61 -10.80
C ALA A 154 -15.86 -10.50 -11.77
N ASP A 155 -14.91 -9.58 -11.53
CA ASP A 155 -13.76 -9.40 -12.39
C ASP A 155 -12.77 -10.58 -12.26
N PRO A 156 -12.41 -11.27 -13.37
CA PRO A 156 -11.39 -12.32 -13.36
C PRO A 156 -10.05 -11.88 -12.77
N LEU A 157 -9.72 -10.58 -12.86
CA LEU A 157 -8.51 -10.00 -12.31
C LEU A 157 -8.48 -10.07 -10.79
N ASN A 158 -9.63 -10.07 -10.13
CA ASN A 158 -9.69 -10.23 -8.67
C ASN A 158 -9.31 -11.67 -8.24
N GLN A 159 -9.42 -12.64 -9.14
CA GLN A 159 -9.12 -14.05 -8.85
C GLN A 159 -7.68 -14.47 -9.17
N ILE A 160 -6.85 -13.57 -9.70
CA ILE A 160 -5.46 -13.91 -10.00
C ILE A 160 -4.66 -14.09 -8.71
N ASN A 161 -3.73 -15.05 -8.73
CA ASN A 161 -2.63 -15.08 -7.79
C ASN A 161 -1.57 -14.08 -8.29
N LEU A 162 -1.44 -12.95 -7.59
CA LEU A 162 -0.57 -11.85 -8.01
C LEU A 162 0.91 -12.26 -8.00
N ALA A 163 1.35 -13.06 -7.02
CA ALA A 163 2.73 -13.56 -6.95
C ALA A 163 3.07 -14.45 -8.17
N CYS A 164 2.19 -15.38 -8.53
CA CYS A 164 2.36 -16.23 -9.71
C CYS A 164 2.40 -15.39 -10.99
N TYR A 165 1.46 -14.45 -11.14
CA TYR A 165 1.41 -13.56 -12.30
C TYR A 165 2.71 -12.76 -12.46
N LEU A 166 3.21 -12.15 -11.38
CA LEU A 166 4.45 -11.37 -11.41
C LEU A 166 5.67 -12.23 -11.71
N ARG A 167 5.74 -13.45 -11.16
CA ARG A 167 6.78 -14.42 -11.50
C ARG A 167 6.79 -14.70 -12.99
N ASP A 168 5.66 -15.12 -13.53
CA ASP A 168 5.55 -15.50 -14.94
C ASP A 168 5.89 -14.30 -15.84
N PHE A 169 5.41 -13.11 -15.48
CA PHE A 169 5.75 -11.88 -16.18
C PHE A 169 7.27 -11.62 -16.19
N LEU A 170 7.94 -11.65 -15.03
CA LEU A 170 9.38 -11.34 -14.94
C LEU A 170 10.23 -12.37 -15.69
N VAL A 171 9.90 -13.66 -15.60
CA VAL A 171 10.57 -14.73 -16.35
C VAL A 171 10.44 -14.49 -17.85
N ASN A 172 9.21 -14.24 -18.33
CA ASN A 172 8.96 -13.97 -19.75
C ASN A 172 9.64 -12.68 -20.23
N PHE A 173 9.63 -11.62 -19.41
CA PHE A 173 10.24 -10.34 -19.74
C PHE A 173 11.76 -10.45 -19.83
N CYS A 174 12.41 -11.14 -18.89
CA CYS A 174 13.84 -11.42 -18.92
C CYS A 174 14.24 -12.25 -20.15
N GLN A 175 13.50 -13.33 -20.44
CA GLN A 175 13.79 -14.20 -21.60
C GLN A 175 13.63 -13.48 -22.93
N SER A 176 12.65 -12.59 -23.04
CA SER A 176 12.33 -11.92 -24.31
C SER A 176 13.26 -10.74 -24.64
N ASN A 177 13.94 -10.14 -23.66
CA ASN A 177 15.00 -9.13 -23.91
C ASN A 177 15.94 -8.98 -22.70
N ARG A 178 16.86 -9.93 -22.57
CA ARG A 178 17.81 -9.97 -21.45
C ARG A 178 18.67 -8.71 -21.30
N PRO A 179 19.27 -8.12 -22.37
CA PRO A 179 20.10 -6.92 -22.21
C PRO A 179 19.32 -5.71 -21.68
N LEU A 180 18.06 -5.54 -22.12
CA LEU A 180 17.21 -4.48 -21.60
C LEU A 180 16.87 -4.73 -20.13
N PHE A 181 16.50 -5.96 -19.78
CA PHE A 181 16.21 -6.33 -18.40
C PHE A 181 17.39 -6.06 -17.47
N GLU A 182 18.59 -6.51 -17.83
CA GLU A 182 19.82 -6.29 -17.06
C GLU A 182 20.13 -4.79 -16.91
N ASN A 183 19.90 -3.99 -17.96
CA ASN A 183 20.06 -2.54 -17.87
C ASN A 183 19.07 -1.88 -16.89
N LEU A 184 17.82 -2.33 -16.88
CA LEU A 184 16.83 -1.82 -15.92
C LEU A 184 17.22 -2.20 -14.48
N CYS A 185 17.62 -3.45 -14.24
CA CYS A 185 18.04 -3.93 -12.92
C CYS A 185 19.19 -3.12 -12.30
N GLN A 186 20.08 -2.52 -13.10
CA GLN A 186 21.18 -1.68 -12.59
C GLN A 186 20.71 -0.45 -11.81
N SER A 187 19.46 -0.03 -11.99
CA SER A 187 18.89 1.14 -11.32
C SER A 187 18.04 0.83 -10.09
N LEU A 188 17.83 -0.45 -9.79
CA LEU A 188 17.06 -0.95 -8.65
C LEU A 188 17.93 -0.97 -7.38
N THR A 189 17.28 -0.94 -6.21
CA THR A 189 17.95 -1.15 -4.92
C THR A 189 18.38 -2.61 -4.73
N GLU A 190 19.25 -2.87 -3.75
CA GLU A 190 19.72 -4.23 -3.44
C GLU A 190 18.55 -5.16 -3.07
N SER A 191 17.61 -4.70 -2.24
CA SER A 191 16.43 -5.48 -1.86
C SER A 191 15.53 -5.82 -3.05
N GLU A 192 15.32 -4.89 -3.97
CA GLU A 192 14.54 -5.11 -5.20
C GLU A 192 15.23 -6.11 -6.14
N GLN A 193 16.56 -5.99 -6.29
CA GLN A 193 17.35 -6.93 -7.10
C GLN A 193 17.29 -8.34 -6.51
N ASP A 194 17.44 -8.49 -5.20
CA ASP A 194 17.38 -9.77 -4.50
C ASP A 194 15.99 -10.42 -4.64
N ALA A 195 14.92 -9.63 -4.51
CA ALA A 195 13.55 -10.09 -4.68
C ALA A 195 13.33 -10.67 -6.08
N ILE A 196 13.78 -9.95 -7.12
CA ILE A 196 13.71 -10.39 -8.52
C ILE A 196 14.56 -11.65 -8.74
N GLN A 197 15.79 -11.70 -8.24
CA GLN A 197 16.68 -12.86 -8.43
C GLN A 197 16.10 -14.12 -7.81
N MET A 198 15.49 -14.03 -6.63
CA MET A 198 14.79 -15.16 -6.02
C MET A 198 13.67 -15.68 -6.92
N VAL A 199 12.91 -14.81 -7.60
CA VAL A 199 11.86 -15.23 -8.53
C VAL A 199 12.43 -15.93 -9.76
N LEU A 200 13.57 -15.46 -10.28
CA LEU A 200 14.16 -15.99 -11.52
C LEU A 200 14.92 -17.31 -11.34
N ASN A 201 15.34 -17.62 -10.11
CA ASN A 201 16.13 -18.82 -9.79
C ASN A 201 15.27 -20.02 -9.35
N HIS A 202 13.95 -19.83 -9.19
CA HIS A 202 12.98 -20.84 -8.78
C HIS A 202 12.01 -21.19 -9.93
#